data_AF-A0A927NMH9-F1
#
_entry.id   AF-A0A927NMH9-F1
#
_cell.length_a   1.000
_cell.length_b   1.000
_cell.length_c   1.000
_cell.angle_alpha   90.00
_cell.angle_beta   90.00
_cell.angle_gamma   90.00
#
_symmetry.space_group_name_H-M   'P 1'
#
loop_
_entity.id
_entity.type
_entity.pdbx_description
1 polymer ?
#
loop_
_entity_poly.entity_id
_entity_poly.type
_entity_poly.pdbx_seq_one_letter_code
_entity_poly.pdbx_strand_id
1 'polypeptide(L)' 'MENKTCKICNSLVVEDFEFCPYCGAPITKKAQQLENTKTVNSQLVLLASLIRNIEDTKSLYVIDKFIKKLSKTK' A
#
# COMPACT_ATOMS: atom_id res chain seq x y z
N MET A 1 -12.13 14.72 -25.79
CA MET A 1 -11.11 14.25 -24.84
C MET A 1 -11.71 14.40 -23.46
N GLU A 2 -12.10 13.29 -22.83
CA GLU A 2 -12.57 13.31 -21.45
C GLU A 2 -11.33 13.34 -20.54
N ASN A 3 -11.29 14.32 -19.64
CA ASN A 3 -10.20 14.49 -18.68
C ASN A 3 -10.68 14.00 -17.33
N LYS A 4 -9.90 13.13 -16.69
CA LYS A 4 -10.22 12.57 -15.37
C LYS A 4 -9.31 13.16 -14.32
N THR A 5 -9.89 13.63 -13.23
CA THR A 5 -9.13 14.17 -12.10
C THR A 5 -8.59 13.02 -11.25
N CYS A 6 -7.29 13.05 -10.93
CA CYS A 6 -6.71 12.13 -9.96
C CYS A 6 -7.28 12.40 -8.57
N LYS A 7 -7.79 11.36 -7.88
CA LYS A 7 -8.38 11.50 -6.53
C LYS A 7 -7.35 11.70 -5.41
N ILE A 8 -6.06 11.52 -5.69
CA ILE A 8 -4.97 11.59 -4.69
C ILE A 8 -4.29 12.96 -4.71
N CYS A 9 -3.96 13.47 -5.90
CA CYS A 9 -3.23 14.74 -6.04
C CYS A 9 -4.04 15.84 -6.75
N ASN A 10 -5.29 15.55 -7.14
CA ASN A 10 -6.21 16.47 -7.81
C ASN A 10 -5.73 16.99 -9.18
N SER A 11 -4.65 16.45 -9.74
CA SER A 11 -4.18 16.80 -11.08
C SER A 11 -5.17 16.31 -12.15
N LEU A 12 -5.29 17.10 -13.22
CA LEU A 12 -6.05 16.73 -14.41
C LEU A 12 -5.23 15.70 -15.21
N VAL A 13 -5.80 14.52 -15.48
CA VAL A 13 -5.12 13.44 -16.20
C VAL A 13 -5.94 13.06 -17.43
N VAL A 14 -5.25 12.86 -18.54
CA VAL A 14 -5.85 12.36 -19.78
C VAL A 14 -6.23 10.89 -19.59
N GLU A 15 -7.38 10.45 -20.11
CA GLU A 15 -7.93 9.11 -19.84
C GLU A 15 -7.04 7.92 -20.22
N ASP A 16 -6.08 8.10 -21.14
CA ASP A 16 -5.22 7.01 -21.62
C ASP A 16 -4.19 6.50 -20.60
N PHE A 17 -4.02 7.20 -19.47
CA PHE A 17 -3.06 6.81 -18.44
C PHE A 17 -3.65 5.84 -17.41
N GLU A 18 -3.03 4.66 -17.26
CA GLU A 18 -3.37 3.70 -16.21
C GLU A 18 -3.00 4.22 -14.79
N PHE A 19 -1.91 5.01 -14.69
CA PHE A 19 -1.41 5.61 -13.47
C PHE A 19 -1.24 7.13 -13.63
N CYS A 20 -1.42 7.88 -12.54
CA CYS A 20 -1.24 9.31 -12.53
C CYS A 20 0.24 9.66 -12.81
N PRO A 21 0.55 10.44 -13.85
CA PRO A 21 1.93 10.81 -14.15
C PRO A 21 2.54 11.75 -13.11
N TYR A 22 1.71 12.41 -12.29
CA TYR A 22 2.15 13.39 -11.29
C TYR A 22 2.42 12.78 -9.91
N CYS A 23 1.62 11.79 -9.49
CA CYS A 23 1.73 11.19 -8.15
C CYS A 23 1.88 9.66 -8.15
N GLY A 24 1.81 9.03 -9.31
CA GLY A 24 1.88 7.56 -9.45
C GLY A 24 0.62 6.80 -9.02
N ALA A 25 -0.43 7.48 -8.54
CA ALA A 25 -1.65 6.79 -8.10
C ALA A 25 -2.35 6.04 -9.24
N PRO A 26 -2.86 4.82 -9.03
CA PRO A 26 -3.63 4.10 -10.05
C PRO A 26 -4.96 4.80 -10.34
N ILE A 27 -5.29 5.02 -11.62
CA ILE A 27 -6.48 5.76 -12.06
C ILE A 27 -7.54 4.83 -12.67
N THR A 28 -7.10 3.72 -13.28
CA THR A 28 -7.97 2.69 -13.86
C THR A 28 -8.20 1.54 -12.89
N LYS A 29 -9.30 0.80 -13.06
CA LYS A 29 -9.59 -0.38 -12.24
C LYS A 29 -8.48 -1.43 -12.36
N LYS A 30 -7.95 -1.64 -13.57
CA LYS A 30 -6.85 -2.56 -13.83
C LYS A 30 -5.56 -2.15 -13.11
N ALA A 31 -5.19 -0.86 -13.18
CA ALA A 31 -4.04 -0.35 -12.44
C ALA A 31 -4.20 -0.53 -10.92
N GLN A 32 -5.42 -0.28 -10.42
CA GLN A 32 -5.73 -0.46 -9.01
C GLN A 32 -5.65 -1.93 -8.57
N GLN A 33 -6.15 -2.85 -9.39
CA GLN A 33 -6.00 -4.29 -9.16
C GLN A 33 -4.53 -4.70 -9.15
N LEU A 34 -3.73 -4.23 -10.11
CA LEU A 34 -2.30 -4.52 -10.17
C LEU A 34 -1.56 -4.02 -8.93
N GLU A 35 -1.84 -2.79 -8.49
CA GLU A 35 -1.22 -2.21 -7.30
C GLU A 35 -1.60 -2.96 -6.01
N ASN A 36 -2.86 -3.37 -5.90
CA ASN A 36 -3.33 -4.19 -4.79
C ASN A 36 -2.62 -5.55 -4.76
N THR A 37 -2.46 -6.21 -5.91
CA THR A 37 -1.73 -7.49 -5.99
C THR A 37 -0.27 -7.34 -5.58
N LYS A 38 0.42 -6.27 -6.01
CA LYS A 38 1.80 -5.96 -5.57
C LYS A 38 1.89 -5.74 -4.06
N THR A 39 0.90 -5.04 -3.49
CA THR A 39 0.82 -4.78 -2.05
C THR A 39 0.67 -6.08 -1.28
N VAL A 40 -0.27 -6.95 -1.68
CA VAL A 40 -0.48 -8.27 -1.06
C VAL A 40 0.78 -9.12 -1.16
N ASN A 41 1.43 -9.16 -2.32
CA ASN A 41 2.68 -9.93 -2.49
C ASN A 41 3.79 -9.43 -1.55
N SER A 42 3.95 -8.11 -1.41
CA SER A 42 4.91 -7.52 -0.48
C SER A 42 4.61 -7.91 0.97
N GLN A 43 3.32 -7.90 1.36
CA GLN A 43 2.88 -8.34 2.69
C GLN A 43 3.18 -9.83 2.93
N LEU A 44 2.96 -10.70 1.93
CA LEU A 44 3.28 -12.12 2.03
C LEU A 44 4.77 -12.37 2.27
N VAL A 45 5.66 -11.62 1.61
CA VAL A 45 7.12 -11.72 1.83
C VAL A 45 7.50 -11.32 3.25
N LEU A 46 6.87 -10.27 3.79
CA LEU A 46 7.08 -9.86 5.18
C LEU A 46 6.60 -10.95 6.14
N LEU A 47 5.40 -11.50 5.94
CA LEU A 47 4.87 -12.59 6.75
C LEU A 47 5.79 -13.83 6.73
N ALA A 48 6.27 -14.24 5.56
CA ALA A 48 7.21 -15.35 5.43
C ALA A 48 8.54 -15.09 6.16
N SER A 49 8.95 -13.82 6.26
CA SER A 49 10.14 -13.43 7.03
C SER A 49 9.86 -13.41 8.52
N LEU A 50 8.69 -12.94 8.95
CA LEU A 50 8.28 -12.95 10.36
C LEU A 50 8.14 -14.37 10.90
N ILE A 51 7.51 -15.28 10.14
CA ILE A 51 7.35 -16.69 10.54
C ILE A 51 8.69 -17.37 10.80
N ARG A 52 9.75 -16.99 10.06
CA ARG A 52 11.10 -17.55 10.26
C ARG A 52 11.81 -17.03 11.51
N ASN A 53 11.42 -15.86 12.02
CA ASN A 53 12.14 -15.18 13.09
C ASN A 53 11.32 -15.08 14.39
N ILE A 54 10.02 -15.36 14.34
CA ILE A 54 9.11 -15.22 15.46
C ILE A 54 8.26 -16.48 15.54
N GLU A 55 8.59 -17.33 16.51
CA GLU A 55 8.03 -18.67 16.65
C GLU A 55 6.68 -18.68 17.39
N ASP A 56 6.31 -17.60 18.06
CA ASP A 56 5.08 -17.52 18.87
C ASP A 56 4.28 -16.22 18.65
N THR A 57 2.96 -16.34 18.80
CA THR A 57 2.02 -15.23 18.58
C THR A 57 2.01 -14.19 19.70
N LYS A 58 2.52 -14.50 20.90
CA LYS A 58 2.60 -13.55 22.02
C LYS A 58 3.69 -12.52 21.73
N SER A 59 4.82 -12.95 21.19
CA SER A 59 5.89 -12.07 20.73
C SER A 59 5.41 -11.08 19.67
N LEU A 60 4.61 -11.54 18.69
CA LEU A 60 3.97 -10.64 17.70
C LEU A 60 3.06 -9.59 18.35
N TYR A 61 2.25 -9.99 19.33
CA TYR A 61 1.37 -9.07 20.06
C TYR A 61 2.16 -7.99 20.81
N VAL A 62 3.24 -8.38 21.48
CA VAL A 62 4.11 -7.44 22.20
C VAL A 62 4.73 -6.43 21.23
N ILE A 63 5.26 -6.90 20.10
CA ILE A 63 5.85 -6.05 19.06
C ILE A 63 4.81 -5.05 18.51
N ASP A 64 3.60 -5.51 18.16
CA ASP A 64 2.51 -4.64 17.70
C ASP A 64 2.17 -3.55 18.73
N LYS A 65 2.09 -3.91 20.02
CA LYS A 65 1.84 -2.95 21.11
C LYS A 65 2.93 -1.90 21.21
N PHE A 66 4.20 -2.29 21.06
CA PHE A 66 5.33 -1.36 21.05
C PHE A 66 5.29 -0.43 19.84
N ILE A 67 5.04 -0.94 18.63
CA ILE A 67 4.93 -0.14 17.41
C ILE A 67 3.81 0.92 17.54
N LYS A 68 2.63 0.51 18.01
CA LYS A 68 1.49 1.42 18.25
C LYS A 68 1.78 2.50 19.26
N LYS A 69 2.64 2.23 20.25
CA LYS A 69 3.08 3.23 21.23
C LYS A 69 4.01 4.26 20.57
N LEU A 70 4.99 3.79 19.79
CA LEU A 70 5.94 4.65 19.07
C LEU A 70 5.24 5.56 18.05
N SER A 71 4.27 5.03 17.30
CA SER A 71 3.55 5.81 16.27
C SER A 71 2.70 6.95 16.84
N LYS A 72 2.34 6.87 18.14
CA LYS A 72 1.58 7.90 18.87
C LYS A 72 2.47 8.93 19.55
N THR A 73 3.79 8.77 19.48
CA THR A 73 4.77 9.67 20.14
C THR A 73 5.28 10.74 19.15
N LYS A 74 4.52 11.04 18.10
CA LYS A 74 4.76 12.14 17.15
C LYS A 74 3.69 13.22 17.30
#